data_AF-A0A8T3M742-F1
#
_entry.id   AF-A0A8T3M742-F1
#
_cell.length_a   1.000
_cell.length_b   1.000
_cell.length_c   1.000
_cell.angle_alpha   90.00
_cell.angle_beta   90.00
_cell.angle_gamma   90.00
#
_symmetry.space_group_name_H-M   'P 1'
#
loop_
_entity.id
_entity.type
_entity.pdbx_description
1 polymer ?
#
loop_
_entity_poly.entity_id
_entity_poly.type
_entity_poly.pdbx_seq_one_letter_code
_entity_poly.pdbx_strand_id
1 'polypeptide(L)'
;AFADLVDAILADSITAGSLDFPSEHPFWGPFTLEQDREIAGALASLGYRFDGLGGWVDGRVPAQRDLSLALGYAGLDPMRIRQWPSETEMTELFRDVQVAAAEHLAAEAGDLTLGELVSMLGRRADGLAEVWNHWGRVRPLLLEES
;
A
#
# COMPACT_ATOMS: atom_id res chain seq x y z
N ALA A 1 -8.83 19.84 3.64
CA ALA A 1 -7.97 20.15 2.48
C ALA A 1 -6.65 19.37 2.52
N PHE A 2 -5.71 19.67 3.44
CA PHE A 2 -4.41 18.98 3.44
C PHE A 2 -4.49 17.50 3.84
N ALA A 3 -5.28 17.17 4.87
CA ALA A 3 -5.55 15.78 5.25
C ALA A 3 -6.14 14.98 4.08
N ASP A 4 -7.09 15.56 3.33
CA ASP A 4 -7.71 14.90 2.17
C ASP A 4 -6.70 14.61 1.04
N LEU A 5 -5.68 15.47 0.86
CA LEU A 5 -4.58 15.20 -0.08
C LEU A 5 -3.73 14.02 0.40
N VAL A 6 -3.36 14.00 1.69
CA VAL A 6 -2.58 12.90 2.28
C VAL A 6 -3.34 11.58 2.17
N ASP A 7 -4.63 11.58 2.49
CA ASP A 7 -5.49 10.40 2.37
C ASP A 7 -5.61 9.92 0.92
N ALA A 8 -5.70 10.85 -0.05
CA ALA A 8 -5.73 10.51 -1.46
C ALA A 8 -4.40 9.88 -1.93
N ILE A 9 -3.26 10.40 -1.47
CA ILE A 9 -1.93 9.85 -1.76
C ILE A 9 -1.79 8.46 -1.14
N LEU A 10 -2.13 8.29 0.14
CA LEU A 10 -2.08 6.99 0.82
C LEU A 10 -2.96 5.95 0.11
N ALA A 11 -4.20 6.31 -0.25
CA ALA A 11 -5.10 5.43 -0.97
C ALA A 11 -4.57 5.04 -2.35
N ASP A 12 -3.88 5.96 -3.03
CA ASP A 12 -3.24 5.70 -4.31
C ASP A 12 -2.03 4.76 -4.17
N SER A 13 -1.16 5.01 -3.19
CA SER A 13 -0.01 4.15 -2.87
C SER A 13 -0.44 2.72 -2.51
N ILE A 14 -1.50 2.53 -1.74
CA ILE A 14 -2.07 1.21 -1.44
C ILE A 14 -2.57 0.55 -2.73
N THR A 15 -3.22 1.31 -3.61
CA THR A 15 -3.71 0.79 -4.90
C THR A 15 -2.56 0.38 -5.80
N ALA A 16 -1.44 1.11 -5.77
CA ALA A 16 -0.22 0.81 -6.52
C ALA A 16 0.61 -0.34 -5.90
N GLY A 17 0.28 -0.80 -4.69
CA GLY A 17 1.05 -1.82 -3.98
C GLY A 17 2.36 -1.29 -3.37
N SER A 18 2.48 0.03 -3.22
CA SER A 18 3.64 0.70 -2.60
C SER A 18 3.58 0.52 -1.08
N LEU A 19 4.00 -0.66 -0.62
CA LEU A 19 3.98 -1.10 0.77
C LEU A 19 5.37 -1.54 1.23
N ASP A 20 5.66 -1.34 2.50
CA ASP A 20 6.86 -1.84 3.18
C ASP A 20 6.51 -2.89 4.21
N PHE A 21 7.30 -3.96 4.22
CA PHE A 21 7.03 -5.15 5.01
C PHE A 21 8.13 -5.38 6.06
N PRO A 22 7.75 -5.80 7.27
CA PRO A 22 8.70 -6.06 8.36
C PRO A 22 9.55 -7.30 8.07
N SER A 23 10.87 -7.11 8.01
CA SER A 23 11.85 -8.17 7.70
C SER A 23 11.99 -9.25 8.77
N GLU A 24 11.61 -8.96 10.02
CA GLU A 24 11.60 -9.94 11.12
C GLU A 24 10.23 -10.61 11.33
N HIS A 25 9.24 -10.33 10.48
CA HIS A 25 7.91 -10.90 10.62
C HIS A 25 7.89 -12.40 10.26
N PRO A 26 7.21 -13.26 11.04
CA PRO A 26 7.23 -14.70 10.84
C PRO A 26 6.83 -15.17 9.43
N PHE A 27 5.90 -14.44 8.80
CA PHE A 27 5.47 -14.74 7.42
C PHE A 27 6.21 -13.93 6.35
N TRP A 28 6.44 -12.62 6.55
CA TRP A 28 6.96 -11.73 5.50
C TRP A 28 8.50 -11.80 5.41
N GLY A 29 9.17 -11.95 6.56
CA GLY A 29 10.64 -11.92 6.64
C GLY A 29 11.40 -12.85 5.69
N PRO A 30 10.89 -14.06 5.35
CA PRO A 30 11.54 -14.93 4.37
C PRO A 30 11.53 -14.46 2.90
N PHE A 31 10.74 -13.45 2.54
CA PHE A 31 10.58 -12.98 1.17
C PHE A 31 11.36 -11.69 0.89
N THR A 32 11.53 -11.36 -0.39
CA THR A 32 12.01 -10.04 -0.78
C THR A 32 10.87 -9.02 -0.79
N LEU A 33 11.18 -7.73 -0.71
CA LEU A 33 10.17 -6.66 -0.80
C LEU A 33 9.30 -6.77 -2.06
N GLU A 34 9.91 -7.10 -3.20
CA GLU A 34 9.19 -7.34 -4.45
C GLU A 34 8.20 -8.50 -4.32
N GLN A 35 8.63 -9.63 -3.75
CA GLN A 35 7.77 -10.79 -3.51
C GLN A 35 6.64 -10.46 -2.54
N ASP A 36 6.89 -9.69 -1.49
CA ASP A 36 5.85 -9.27 -0.55
C ASP A 36 4.78 -8.41 -1.23
N ARG A 37 5.20 -7.43 -2.05
CA ARG A 37 4.30 -6.59 -2.85
C ARG A 37 3.47 -7.44 -3.82
N GLU A 38 4.08 -8.43 -4.47
CA GLU A 38 3.38 -9.38 -5.36
C GLU A 38 2.36 -10.25 -4.60
N ILE A 39 2.69 -10.76 -3.41
CA ILE A 39 1.76 -11.53 -2.57
C ILE A 39 0.58 -10.64 -2.14
N ALA A 40 0.84 -9.41 -1.69
CA ALA A 40 -0.20 -8.46 -1.29
C ALA A 40 -1.10 -8.08 -2.47
N GLY A 41 -0.53 -7.85 -3.66
CA GLY A 41 -1.27 -7.63 -4.90
C GLY A 41 -2.14 -8.82 -5.29
N ALA A 42 -1.61 -10.04 -5.18
CA ALA A 42 -2.36 -11.27 -5.42
C ALA A 42 -3.53 -11.43 -4.44
N LEU A 43 -3.33 -11.18 -3.14
CA LEU A 43 -4.41 -11.16 -2.14
C LEU A 43 -5.48 -10.12 -2.49
N ALA A 44 -5.09 -8.92 -2.91
CA ALA A 44 -6.00 -7.87 -3.33
C ALA A 44 -6.84 -8.30 -4.54
N SER A 45 -6.23 -9.00 -5.52
CA SER A 45 -6.94 -9.56 -6.68
C SER A 45 -7.99 -10.61 -6.32
N LEU A 46 -7.77 -11.34 -5.21
CA LEU A 46 -8.71 -12.30 -4.62
C LEU A 46 -9.78 -11.62 -3.74
N GLY A 47 -9.67 -10.31 -3.53
CA GLY A 47 -10.61 -9.49 -2.75
C GLY A 47 -10.22 -9.29 -1.28
N TYR A 48 -9.02 -9.68 -0.87
CA TYR A 48 -8.48 -9.48 0.47
C TYR A 48 -7.49 -8.32 0.44
N ARG A 49 -7.94 -7.13 0.85
CA ARG A 49 -7.18 -5.88 0.69
C ARG A 49 -6.70 -5.34 2.03
N PHE A 50 -5.48 -4.81 2.04
CA PHE A 50 -4.94 -4.00 3.12
C PHE A 50 -5.75 -2.71 3.28
N ASP A 51 -6.02 -2.29 4.51
CA ASP A 51 -6.80 -1.08 4.82
C ASP A 51 -5.94 0.19 4.99
N GLY A 52 -4.61 0.07 4.99
CA GLY A 52 -3.69 1.19 5.24
C GLY A 52 -3.33 1.42 6.70
N LEU A 53 -3.97 0.70 7.64
CA LEU A 53 -3.88 0.92 9.09
C LEU A 53 -3.47 -0.34 9.87
N GLY A 54 -2.94 -1.33 9.17
CA GLY A 54 -2.50 -2.60 9.77
C GLY A 54 -3.51 -3.74 9.66
N GLY A 55 -4.63 -3.55 8.98
CA GLY A 55 -5.74 -4.49 8.94
C GLY A 55 -6.27 -4.80 7.54
N TRP A 56 -7.46 -5.40 7.52
CA TRP A 56 -8.16 -5.82 6.31
C TRP A 56 -9.38 -4.93 6.07
N VAL A 57 -9.57 -4.52 4.81
CA VAL A 57 -10.77 -3.78 4.40
C VAL A 57 -12.02 -4.60 4.75
N ASP A 58 -12.99 -3.95 5.37
CA ASP A 58 -14.25 -4.54 5.86
C ASP A 58 -14.07 -5.74 6.81
N GLY A 59 -12.88 -5.90 7.42
CA GLY A 59 -12.55 -7.04 8.28
C GLY A 59 -12.49 -8.38 7.52
N ARG A 60 -12.33 -8.35 6.19
CA ARG A 60 -12.32 -9.56 5.36
C ARG A 60 -10.94 -10.23 5.41
N VAL A 61 -10.77 -11.14 6.34
CA VAL A 61 -9.54 -11.92 6.54
C VAL A 61 -9.52 -13.16 5.61
N PRO A 62 -8.42 -13.44 4.89
CA PRO A 62 -8.26 -14.67 4.10
C PRO A 62 -8.12 -15.91 4.99
N ALA A 63 -8.45 -17.09 4.48
CA ALA A 63 -8.02 -18.35 5.09
C ALA A 63 -6.66 -18.79 4.52
N GLN A 64 -6.03 -19.78 5.14
CA GLN A 64 -4.73 -20.33 4.67
C GLN A 64 -4.77 -20.75 3.19
N ARG A 65 -5.88 -21.32 2.72
CA ARG A 65 -6.05 -21.70 1.29
C ARG A 65 -5.96 -20.49 0.36
N ASP A 66 -6.49 -19.34 0.78
CA ASP A 66 -6.51 -18.11 -0.01
C ASP A 66 -5.10 -17.51 -0.07
N LEU A 67 -4.38 -17.52 1.06
CA LEU A 67 -2.96 -17.13 1.11
C LEU A 67 -2.08 -18.06 0.26
N SER A 68 -2.36 -19.37 0.28
CA SER A 68 -1.68 -20.34 -0.59
C SER A 68 -1.94 -20.08 -2.08
N LEU A 69 -3.15 -19.66 -2.46
CA LEU A 69 -3.46 -19.27 -3.84
C LEU A 69 -2.74 -17.98 -4.21
N ALA A 70 -2.70 -16.99 -3.32
CA ALA A 70 -2.00 -15.74 -3.54
C ALA A 70 -0.50 -15.95 -3.77
N LEU A 71 0.15 -16.80 -2.96
CA LEU A 71 1.54 -17.21 -3.18
C LEU A 71 1.74 -17.82 -4.58
N GLY A 72 0.84 -18.69 -5.02
CA GLY A 72 0.87 -19.27 -6.37
C GLY A 72 0.74 -18.23 -7.48
N TYR A 73 -0.13 -17.23 -7.31
CA TYR A 73 -0.27 -16.11 -8.25
C TYR A 73 0.95 -15.18 -8.27
N ALA A 74 1.64 -15.02 -7.13
CA ALA A 74 2.92 -14.34 -7.03
C ALA A 74 4.10 -15.18 -7.59
N GLY A 75 3.84 -16.35 -8.18
CA GLY A 75 4.87 -17.23 -8.73
C GLY A 75 5.70 -17.98 -7.68
N LEU A 76 5.25 -18.03 -6.43
CA LEU A 76 5.91 -18.67 -5.32
C LEU A 76 5.30 -20.05 -5.05
N ASP A 77 6.14 -21.01 -4.65
CA ASP A 77 5.70 -22.36 -4.29
C ASP A 77 5.21 -22.41 -2.83
N PRO A 78 3.89 -22.61 -2.59
CA PRO A 78 3.35 -22.67 -1.24
C PRO A 78 3.91 -23.84 -0.41
N MET A 79 4.44 -24.89 -1.05
CA MET A 79 5.04 -26.03 -0.35
C MET A 79 6.32 -25.66 0.40
N ARG A 80 6.93 -24.49 0.09
CA ARG A 80 8.12 -23.98 0.78
C ARG A 80 7.80 -23.32 2.12
N ILE A 81 6.53 -23.02 2.39
CA ILE A 81 6.09 -22.42 3.64
C ILE A 81 6.07 -23.49 4.73
N ARG A 82 7.00 -23.37 5.68
CA ARG A 82 7.15 -24.33 6.79
C ARG A 82 6.16 -24.10 7.92
N GLN A 83 5.86 -22.83 8.20
CA GLN A 83 4.94 -22.41 9.23
C GLN A 83 3.94 -21.45 8.60
N TRP A 84 2.70 -21.92 8.51
CA TRP A 84 1.60 -21.08 8.06
C TRP A 84 1.11 -20.22 9.21
N PRO A 85 0.68 -18.97 8.96
CA PRO A 85 -0.01 -18.16 9.95
C PRO A 85 -1.24 -18.91 10.47
N SER A 86 -1.42 -18.91 11.79
CA SER A 86 -2.68 -19.24 12.45
C SER A 86 -3.79 -18.24 12.09
N GLU A 87 -5.03 -18.52 12.45
CA GLU A 87 -6.16 -17.60 12.19
C GLU A 87 -5.95 -16.21 12.84
N THR A 88 -5.38 -16.18 14.05
CA THR A 88 -5.01 -14.93 14.73
C THR A 88 -3.92 -14.19 13.98
N GLU A 89 -2.83 -14.87 13.62
CA GLU A 89 -1.73 -14.28 12.86
C GLU A 89 -2.18 -13.83 11.46
N MET A 90 -3.16 -14.49 10.86
CA MET A 90 -3.76 -14.09 9.59
C MET A 90 -4.56 -12.79 9.71
N THR A 91 -5.25 -12.60 10.83
CA THR A 91 -5.96 -11.35 11.13
C THR A 91 -4.97 -10.20 11.30
N GLU A 92 -3.82 -10.47 11.92
CA GLU A 92 -2.75 -9.49 12.19
C GLU A 92 -1.68 -9.44 11.10
N LEU A 93 -1.90 -10.09 9.95
CA LEU A 93 -0.87 -10.27 8.91
C LEU A 93 -0.27 -8.94 8.44
N PHE A 94 -1.08 -7.89 8.37
CA PHE A 94 -0.66 -6.56 7.95
C PHE A 94 -0.33 -5.61 9.10
N ARG A 95 -0.39 -6.06 10.37
CA ARG A 95 -0.31 -5.20 11.56
C ARG A 95 0.87 -4.22 11.55
N ASP A 96 2.01 -4.71 11.12
CA ASP A 96 3.27 -3.96 11.10
C ASP A 96 3.67 -3.50 9.68
N VAL A 97 2.82 -3.72 8.67
CA VAL A 97 3.02 -3.27 7.28
C VAL A 97 2.71 -1.78 7.17
N GLN A 98 3.58 -1.06 6.46
CA GLN A 98 3.48 0.39 6.29
C GLN A 98 3.22 0.75 4.83
N VAL A 99 2.60 1.90 4.60
CA VAL A 99 2.44 2.45 3.25
C VAL A 99 3.70 3.24 2.88
N ALA A 100 4.38 2.84 1.81
CA ALA A 100 5.57 3.50 1.29
C ALA A 100 5.20 4.75 0.45
N ALA A 101 4.39 5.65 1.02
CA ALA A 101 3.82 6.78 0.30
C ALA A 101 4.88 7.77 -0.21
N ALA A 102 5.97 7.95 0.54
CA ALA A 102 7.07 8.81 0.12
C ALA A 102 7.82 8.22 -1.09
N GLU A 103 8.07 6.90 -1.10
CA GLU A 103 8.66 6.19 -2.25
C GLU A 103 7.76 6.31 -3.48
N HIS A 104 6.46 6.06 -3.30
CA HIS A 104 5.45 6.18 -4.36
C HIS A 104 5.41 7.59 -4.96
N LEU A 105 5.35 8.60 -4.08
CA LEU A 105 5.30 10.01 -4.47
C LEU A 105 6.57 10.43 -5.21
N ALA A 106 7.74 10.00 -4.75
CA ALA A 106 9.01 10.28 -5.40
C ALA A 106 9.10 9.64 -6.80
N ALA A 107 8.53 8.44 -6.97
CA ALA A 107 8.53 7.73 -8.24
C ALA A 107 7.58 8.35 -9.29
N GLU A 108 6.38 8.75 -8.89
CA GLU A 108 5.32 9.21 -9.81
C GLU A 108 5.22 10.74 -9.93
N ALA A 109 5.62 11.48 -8.89
CA ALA A 109 5.45 12.93 -8.80
C ALA A 109 6.55 13.61 -7.97
N GLY A 110 7.82 13.26 -8.23
CA GLY A 110 8.96 13.74 -7.42
C GLY A 110 9.14 15.25 -7.39
N ASP A 111 8.75 15.97 -8.45
CA ASP A 111 8.80 17.44 -8.46
C ASP A 111 7.57 18.09 -7.80
N LEU A 112 6.59 17.28 -7.34
CA LEU A 112 5.35 17.73 -6.72
C LEU A 112 4.63 18.80 -7.54
N THR A 113 4.73 18.76 -8.87
CA THR A 113 4.00 19.71 -9.71
C THR A 113 2.51 19.40 -9.67
N LEU A 114 1.67 20.42 -9.89
CA LEU A 114 0.22 20.23 -9.92
C LEU A 114 -0.18 19.20 -11.00
N GLY A 115 0.49 19.23 -12.16
CA GLY A 115 0.22 18.32 -13.26
C GLY A 115 0.52 16.86 -12.94
N GLU A 116 1.65 16.61 -12.28
CA GLU A 116 2.04 15.25 -11.85
C GLU A 116 1.06 14.71 -10.80
N LEU A 117 0.74 15.50 -9.76
CA LEU A 117 -0.18 15.05 -8.71
C LEU A 117 -1.60 14.82 -9.21
N VAL A 118 -2.11 15.68 -10.10
CA VAL A 118 -3.43 15.47 -10.73
C VAL A 118 -3.41 14.22 -11.60
N SER A 119 -2.31 13.96 -12.32
CA SER A 119 -2.18 12.76 -13.16
C SER A 119 -2.10 11.48 -12.32
N MET A 120 -1.27 11.49 -11.25
CA MET A 120 -1.12 10.40 -10.30
C MET A 120 -2.45 10.06 -9.61
N LEU A 121 -3.13 11.06 -9.04
CA LEU A 121 -4.37 10.85 -8.27
C LEU A 121 -5.60 10.59 -9.15
N GLY A 122 -5.56 10.97 -10.44
CA GLY A 122 -6.66 10.82 -11.38
C GLY A 122 -7.98 11.36 -10.83
N ARG A 123 -9.03 10.52 -10.79
CA ARG A 123 -10.36 10.92 -10.27
C ARG A 123 -10.37 11.37 -8.81
N ARG A 124 -9.39 10.95 -8.00
CA ARG A 124 -9.30 11.40 -6.60
C ARG A 124 -8.91 12.88 -6.50
N ALA A 125 -8.31 13.45 -7.55
CA ALA A 125 -7.95 14.86 -7.62
C ALA A 125 -9.18 15.80 -7.70
N ASP A 126 -10.32 15.32 -8.19
CA ASP A 126 -11.52 16.15 -8.42
C ASP A 126 -12.06 16.77 -7.11
N GLY A 127 -11.90 16.06 -5.99
CA GLY A 127 -12.33 16.53 -4.66
C GLY A 127 -11.36 17.52 -3.99
N LEU A 128 -10.19 17.77 -4.58
CA LEU A 128 -9.10 18.52 -3.96
C LEU A 128 -8.94 19.94 -4.51
N ALA A 129 -9.98 20.49 -5.15
CA ALA A 129 -9.95 21.81 -5.79
C ALA A 129 -9.42 22.94 -4.88
N GLU A 130 -9.77 22.91 -3.59
CA GLU A 130 -9.28 23.90 -2.61
C GLU A 130 -7.76 23.81 -2.41
N VAL A 131 -7.20 22.61 -2.39
CA VAL A 131 -5.75 22.37 -2.29
C VAL A 131 -5.06 22.89 -3.55
N TRP A 132 -5.61 22.59 -4.72
CA TRP A 132 -5.08 23.00 -6.02
C TRP A 132 -5.05 24.53 -6.19
N ASN A 133 -6.11 25.21 -5.73
CA ASN A 133 -6.18 26.67 -5.76
C ASN A 133 -5.06 27.34 -4.94
N HIS A 134 -4.55 26.67 -3.91
CA HIS A 134 -3.49 27.17 -3.05
C HIS A 134 -2.13 26.50 -3.30
N TRP A 135 -2.01 25.65 -4.33
CA TRP A 135 -0.86 24.77 -4.52
C TRP A 135 0.48 25.50 -4.60
N GLY A 136 0.50 26.68 -5.25
CA GLY A 136 1.71 27.51 -5.35
C GLY A 136 2.29 27.97 -4.00
N ARG A 137 1.47 27.96 -2.92
CA ARG A 137 1.93 28.24 -1.54
C ARG A 137 2.22 26.97 -0.74
N VAL A 138 1.54 25.87 -1.05
CA VAL A 138 1.68 24.58 -0.34
C VAL A 138 2.93 23.83 -0.79
N ARG A 139 3.21 23.77 -2.10
CA ARG A 139 4.33 23.02 -2.68
C ARG A 139 5.69 23.35 -2.07
N PRO A 140 6.09 24.64 -1.88
CA PRO A 140 7.39 24.95 -1.28
C PRO A 140 7.55 24.39 0.14
N LEU A 141 6.49 24.44 0.96
CA LEU A 141 6.53 23.93 2.33
C LEU A 141 6.74 22.41 2.38
N LEU A 142 6.20 21.68 1.40
CA LEU A 142 6.40 20.23 1.30
C LEU A 142 7.83 19.86 0.86
N LEU A 143 8.45 20.69 0.02
CA LEU A 143 9.83 20.49 -0.43
C LEU A 143 10.86 20.90 0.62
N GLU A 144 10.50 21.78 1.57
CA GLU A 144 11.37 22.18 2.68
C GLU A 144 11.44 21.12 3.79
N GLU A 145 10.41 20.27 3.91
CA GLU A 145 10.30 19.21 4.93
C GLU A 145 10.77 17.83 4.43
N SER A 146 11.15 17.69 3.15
CA SER A 146 11.56 16.43 2.51
C SER A 146 13.05 16.12 2.60
#